data_AF-A0A2R5FXY2-F1
#
_entry.id   AF-A0A2R5FXY2-F1
#
_cell.length_a   1.000
_cell.length_b   1.000
_cell.length_c   1.000
_cell.angle_alpha   90.00
_cell.angle_beta   90.00
_cell.angle_gamma   90.00
#
_symmetry.space_group_name_H-M   'P 1'
#
loop_
_entity.id
_entity.type
_entity.pdbx_description
1 polymer ?
#
loop_
_entity_poly.entity_id
_entity_poly.type
_entity_poly.pdbx_seq_one_letter_code
_entity_poly.pdbx_strand_id
1 'polypeptide(L)' 'MRSRSLQDFIDMRPDAREVRKALAVKLVYQGYLYDEIQTILDASRGAITGWKQAYEQDGIDGLRLNYKGC' A
#
# COMPACT_ATOMS: atom_id res chain seq x y z
N MET A 1 30.35 -0.55 -3.32
CA MET A 1 29.40 -0.78 -2.21
C MET A 1 28.01 -0.46 -2.71
N ARG A 2 27.07 -1.41 -2.68
CA ARG A 2 25.67 -1.15 -3.07
C ARG A 2 24.95 -0.55 -1.87
N SER A 3 24.53 0.71 -1.96
CA SER A 3 23.66 1.34 -0.98
C SER A 3 22.31 0.62 -1.00
N ARG A 4 21.99 -0.16 0.04
CA ARG A 4 20.62 -0.63 0.25
C ARG A 4 19.78 0.57 0.66
N SER A 5 18.72 0.86 -0.09
CA SER A 5 17.80 1.93 0.28
C SER A 5 16.90 1.46 1.44
N LEU A 6 16.38 2.40 2.23
CA LEU A 6 15.36 2.08 3.24
C LEU A 6 14.13 1.41 2.60
N GLN A 7 13.83 1.76 1.36
CA GLN A 7 12.74 1.19 0.57
C GLN A 7 12.94 -0.31 0.33
N ASP A 8 14.15 -0.73 -0.04
CA ASP A 8 14.50 -2.16 -0.21
C ASP A 8 14.30 -2.96 1.09
N PHE A 9 14.66 -2.37 2.24
CA PHE A 9 14.50 -3.03 3.54
C PHE A 9 13.02 -3.19 3.93
N ILE A 10 12.20 -2.21 3.60
CA ILE A 10 10.74 -2.25 3.81
C ILE A 10 10.11 -3.26 2.85
N ASP A 11 10.50 -3.27 1.56
CA ASP A 11 9.92 -4.15 0.54
C ASP A 11 10.27 -5.63 0.72
N MET A 12 11.34 -5.94 1.48
CA MET A 12 11.72 -7.28 1.90
C MET A 12 10.78 -7.91 2.94
N ARG A 13 9.91 -7.12 3.59
CA ARG A 13 8.93 -7.64 4.54
C ARG A 13 7.58 -7.86 3.84
N PRO A 14 7.06 -9.10 3.78
CA PRO A 14 5.74 -9.35 3.18
C PRO A 14 4.65 -8.50 3.84
N ASP A 15 4.69 -8.34 5.17
CA ASP A 15 3.70 -7.56 5.93
C ASP A 15 3.79 -6.05 5.66
N ALA A 16 4.96 -5.53 5.27
CA ALA A 16 5.11 -4.09 5.02
C ALA A 16 4.29 -3.62 3.83
N ARG A 17 4.01 -4.51 2.87
CA ARG A 17 3.12 -4.21 1.73
C ARG A 17 1.67 -4.10 2.19
N GLU A 18 1.22 -4.99 3.07
CA GLU A 18 -0.13 -4.95 3.64
C GLU A 18 -0.33 -3.69 4.50
N VAL A 19 0.65 -3.38 5.34
CA VAL A 19 0.67 -2.14 6.14
C VAL A 19 0.65 -0.91 5.24
N ARG A 20 1.43 -0.89 4.14
CA ARG A 20 1.43 0.21 3.17
C ARG A 20 0.05 0.40 2.54
N LYS A 21 -0.61 -0.69 2.13
CA LYS A 21 -1.99 -0.64 1.59
C LYS A 21 -2.98 -0.09 2.61
N ALA A 22 -2.95 -0.62 3.84
CA ALA A 22 -3.85 -0.17 4.92
C ALA A 22 -3.63 1.30 5.26
N LEU A 23 -2.38 1.76 5.28
CA LEU A 23 -2.05 3.15 5.53
C LEU A 23 -2.57 4.06 4.41
N ALA A 24 -2.46 3.64 3.14
CA ALA A 24 -3.01 4.39 2.02
C ALA A 24 -4.53 4.55 2.14
N VAL A 25 -5.26 3.46 2.43
CA VAL A 25 -6.72 3.49 2.59
C VAL A 25 -7.12 4.38 3.76
N LYS A 26 -6.42 4.28 4.89
CA LYS A 26 -6.64 5.16 6.04
C LYS A 26 -6.48 6.63 5.68
N LEU A 27 -5.39 6.99 4.99
CA LEU A 27 -5.12 8.38 4.58
C LEU A 27 -6.20 8.92 3.63
N VAL A 28 -6.71 8.10 2.70
CA VAL A 28 -7.84 8.49 1.84
C VAL A 28 -9.07 8.83 2.69
N TYR A 29 -9.43 8.01 3.67
CA TYR A 29 -10.58 8.29 4.55
C TYR A 29 -10.35 9.48 5.48
N GLN A 30 -9.09 9.82 5.78
CA GLN A 30 -8.73 11.04 6.51
C GLN A 30 -8.77 12.30 5.63
N GLY A 31 -9.10 12.18 4.34
CA GLY A 31 -9.26 13.31 3.43
C GLY A 31 -7.97 13.78 2.76
N TYR A 32 -6.89 13.02 2.85
CA TYR A 32 -5.65 13.34 2.14
C TYR A 32 -5.87 13.23 0.62
N LEU A 33 -5.23 14.13 -0.13
CA LEU A 33 -5.26 14.08 -1.58
C LEU A 33 -4.43 12.89 -2.08
N TYR A 34 -4.85 12.30 -3.20
CA TYR A 34 -4.11 11.20 -3.81
C TYR A 34 -2.65 11.58 -4.10
N ASP A 35 -2.37 12.84 -4.49
CA ASP A 35 -1.01 13.31 -4.75
C ASP A 35 -0.10 13.28 -3.50
N GLU A 36 -0.65 13.66 -2.35
CA GLU A 36 0.04 13.60 -1.06
C GLU A 36 0.32 12.14 -0.67
N ILE A 37 -0.66 11.27 -0.84
CA ILE A 37 -0.53 9.84 -0.51
C ILE A 37 0.50 9.15 -1.41
N GLN A 38 0.51 9.49 -2.71
CA GLN A 38 1.52 8.99 -3.66
C GLN A 38 2.93 9.37 -3.19
N THR A 39 3.11 10.63 -2.76
CA THR A 39 4.39 11.14 -2.27
C THR A 39 4.81 10.48 -0.94
N ILE A 40 3.87 10.30 0.00
CA ILE A 40 4.14 9.72 1.32
C ILE A 40 4.51 8.24 1.24
N LEU A 41 3.84 7.49 0.37
CA LEU A 41 3.94 6.02 0.33
C LEU A 41 4.70 5.47 -0.87
N ASP A 42 5.21 6.34 -1.75
CA ASP A 42 5.82 5.96 -3.03
C ASP A 42 4.93 4.97 -3.80
N ALA A 43 3.64 5.30 -3.87
CA ALA A 43 2.61 4.47 -4.51
C ALA A 43 2.02 5.21 -5.70
N SER A 44 1.57 4.49 -6.72
CA SER A 44 0.84 5.12 -7.83
C SER A 44 -0.62 5.38 -7.46
N ARG A 45 -1.22 6.40 -8.09
CA ARG A 45 -2.66 6.68 -7.94
C ARG A 45 -3.54 5.45 -8.23
N GLY A 46 -3.18 4.66 -9.24
CA GLY A 46 -3.88 3.43 -9.60
C GLY A 46 -3.82 2.38 -8.48
N ALA A 47 -2.65 2.22 -7.84
CA ALA A 47 -2.50 1.31 -6.71
C ALA A 47 -3.37 1.73 -5.52
N ILE A 48 -3.37 3.02 -5.17
CA ILE A 48 -4.17 3.56 -4.07
C ILE A 48 -5.67 3.35 -4.33
N THR A 49 -6.14 3.62 -5.55
CA THR A 49 -7.54 3.37 -5.94
C THR A 49 -7.88 1.89 -5.85
N GLY A 50 -7.01 1.01 -6.34
CA GLY A 50 -7.22 -0.43 -6.27
C GLY A 50 -7.29 -0.95 -4.83
N TRP A 51 -6.43 -0.47 -3.93
CA TRP A 51 -6.44 -0.84 -2.52
C TRP A 51 -7.70 -0.33 -1.81
N LYS A 52 -8.14 0.89 -2.12
CA LYS A 52 -9.41 1.44 -1.61
C LYS A 52 -10.59 0.57 -2.05
N GLN A 53 -10.67 0.24 -3.33
CA GLN A 53 -11.75 -0.60 -3.86
C GLN A 53 -11.75 -1.99 -3.24
N ALA A 54 -10.58 -2.62 -3.10
CA ALA A 54 -10.47 -3.92 -2.44
C ALA A 54 -10.93 -3.87 -0.98
N TYR A 55 -10.61 -2.79 -0.25
CA TYR A 55 -11.11 -2.59 1.11
C TYR A 55 -12.62 -2.35 1.18
N GLU A 56 -13.17 -1.59 0.23
CA GLU A 56 -14.63 -1.35 0.17
C GLU A 56 -15.42 -2.61 -0.16
N GLN A 57 -14.83 -3.56 -0.90
CA GLN A 57 -15.46 -4.84 -1.25
C GLN A 57 -15.29 -5.90 -0.15
N ASP A 58 -14.05 -6.11 0.33
CA ASP A 58 -13.68 -7.27 1.15
C ASP A 58 -13.15 -6.88 2.55
N GLY A 59 -13.20 -5.60 2.92
CA GLY A 59 -12.67 -5.11 4.18
C GLY A 59 -11.15 -5.34 4.33
N ILE A 60 -10.71 -5.69 5.53
CA ILE A 60 -9.28 -5.94 5.80
C ILE A 60 -8.73 -7.12 4.98
N ASP A 61 -9.56 -8.10 4.65
CA ASP A 61 -9.13 -9.26 3.86
C ASP A 61 -8.75 -8.87 2.41
N GLY A 62 -9.35 -7.82 1.85
CA GLY A 62 -8.99 -7.26 0.55
C GLY A 62 -7.59 -6.63 0.49
N LEU A 63 -7.00 -6.31 1.64
CA LEU A 63 -5.67 -5.72 1.74
C LEU A 63 -4.56 -6.76 1.91
N ARG A 64 -4.92 -7.96 2.37
CA ARG A 64 -3.97 -9.05 2.54
C ARG A 64 -3.34 -9.43 1.22
N LEU A 65 -2.08 -9.86 1.26
CA LEU A 65 -1.44 -10.51 0.14
C LEU A 65 -2.09 -11.89 0.03
N ASN A 66 -3.19 -11.98 -0.73
CA ASN A 66 -3.73 -13.27 -1.17
C ASN A 66 -2.66 -13.96 -2.01
N TYR A 67 -1.79 -14.73 -1.37
CA TYR A 67 -0.84 -15.62 -2.02
C TYR A 67 -1.64 -16.75 -2.66
N LYS A 68 -2.22 -16.49 -3.83
CA LYS A 68 -2.45 -17.51 -4.84
C LYS A 68 -1.35 -17.30 -5.86
N GLY A 69 -0.25 -18.02 -5.64
CA GLY A 69 0.98 -17.94 -6.43
C GLY A 69 0.70 -18.02 -7.93
N CYS A 70 1.52 -17.31 -8.69
CA CYS A 70 1.91 -17.80 -10.00
C CYS A 70 2.82 -19.04 -9.81
#